data_AF-A0A9D0BWF5-F1
#
_entry.id   AF-A0A9D0BWF5-F1
#
_cell.length_a   1.000
_cell.length_b   1.000
_cell.length_c   1.000
_cell.angle_alpha   90.00
_cell.angle_beta   90.00
_cell.angle_gamma   90.00
#
_symmetry.space_group_name_H-M   'P 1'
#
loop_
_entity.id
_entity.type
_entity.pdbx_description
1 polymer ?
#
loop_
_entity_poly.entity_id
_entity_poly.type
_entity_poly.pdbx_seq_one_letter_code
_entity_poly.pdbx_strand_id
1 'polypeptide(L)'
;MQRFFNSFLVVVFVFVLFNFSHADVFVKQKKHTGAFKIMGREQPAKDVIETIWITKDKVRSDNENRSYILLLNEKKMYFLDNARKTYTVIPLDLDKISKAATKGEKVDSDEKQKFMDFAKNMMKIKISVVPTGESKKIRNWNCKKYIQTIETQMGPTRTEIWASEDIHIDYDLYNQFSSALMATQPGMKQMLKDMMAEMKKIKGVPVLTTTITKMMGSEMRSSQEILEVKQGTAPSGIFAVPKDFKME
;
A
#
# COMPACT_ATOMS: atom_id res chain seq x y z
N MET A 1 10.68 -16.12 -20.34
CA MET A 1 9.68 -15.03 -20.36
C MET A 1 8.27 -15.54 -20.03
N GLN A 2 7.98 -15.93 -18.77
CA GLN A 2 6.67 -16.54 -18.46
C GLN A 2 6.13 -16.30 -17.03
N ARG A 3 6.69 -15.37 -16.24
CA ARG A 3 6.31 -15.21 -14.82
C ARG A 3 6.20 -13.78 -14.28
N PHE A 4 6.42 -12.76 -15.11
CA PHE A 4 6.27 -11.36 -14.69
C PHE A 4 4.82 -10.86 -14.62
N PHE A 5 3.85 -11.66 -15.07
CA PHE A 5 2.42 -11.30 -15.07
C PHE A 5 1.74 -11.41 -13.68
N ASN A 6 2.43 -11.93 -12.66
CA ASN A 6 1.85 -12.23 -11.35
C ASN A 6 1.92 -11.08 -10.32
N SER A 7 2.17 -9.84 -10.71
CA SER A 7 2.19 -8.71 -9.76
C SER A 7 1.41 -7.49 -10.24
N PHE A 8 0.32 -7.72 -10.98
CA PHE A 8 -0.69 -6.69 -11.26
C PHE A 8 -1.90 -6.80 -10.30
N LEU A 9 -1.65 -7.22 -9.06
CA LEU A 9 -2.62 -6.99 -8.01
C LEU A 9 -2.36 -5.56 -7.54
N VAL A 10 -3.31 -4.66 -7.85
CA VAL A 10 -3.35 -3.33 -7.23
C VAL A 10 -3.56 -3.55 -5.75
N VAL A 11 -2.45 -3.80 -5.04
CA VAL A 11 -2.40 -3.75 -3.59
C VAL A 11 -2.48 -2.26 -3.28
N VAL A 12 -3.70 -1.78 -3.06
CA VAL A 12 -3.88 -0.49 -2.40
C VAL A 12 -3.26 -0.67 -1.01
N PHE A 13 -2.00 -0.26 -0.88
CA PHE A 13 -1.30 -0.19 0.40
C PHE A 13 -1.97 0.91 1.20
N VAL A 14 -3.06 0.55 1.89
CA VAL A 14 -3.57 1.36 2.99
C VAL A 14 -2.61 1.13 4.15
N PHE A 15 -1.53 1.92 4.18
CA PHE A 15 -0.70 2.02 5.37
C PHE A 15 -1.57 2.65 6.44
N VAL A 16 -1.96 1.81 7.40
CA VAL A 16 -2.54 2.28 8.63
C VAL A 16 -1.40 2.85 9.46
N LEU A 17 -1.37 4.16 9.60
CA LEU A 17 -0.36 4.86 10.37
C LEU A 17 -0.96 5.14 11.74
N PHE A 18 -0.22 4.83 12.81
CA PHE A 18 -0.71 4.86 14.18
C PHE A 18 -0.01 5.99 14.94
N ASN A 19 -0.74 6.75 15.78
CA ASN A 19 -0.22 7.78 16.69
C ASN A 19 0.02 7.08 18.01
N PHE A 20 1.25 6.66 18.22
CA PHE A 20 1.69 6.29 19.53
C PHE A 20 2.80 7.25 19.90
N SER A 21 2.53 8.08 20.92
CA SER A 21 3.52 9.03 21.41
C SER A 21 4.76 8.26 21.86
N HIS A 22 5.86 8.40 21.12
CA HIS A 22 7.21 7.94 21.43
C HIS A 22 7.54 6.44 21.35
N ALA A 23 6.59 5.56 20.99
CA ALA A 23 6.88 4.13 20.85
C ALA A 23 6.75 3.65 19.40
N ASP A 24 7.62 2.74 19.00
CA ASP A 24 7.47 2.02 17.74
C ASP A 24 6.19 1.17 17.80
N VAL A 25 5.64 0.89 16.63
CA VAL A 25 4.34 0.26 16.50
C VAL A 25 4.49 -1.08 15.82
N PHE A 26 3.91 -2.10 16.43
CA PHE A 26 3.69 -3.39 15.81
C PHE A 26 2.23 -3.56 15.42
N VAL A 27 2.01 -4.01 14.19
CA VAL A 27 0.68 -4.33 13.65
C VAL A 27 0.72 -5.75 13.10
N LYS A 28 -0.27 -6.56 13.47
CA LYS A 28 -0.51 -7.85 12.83
C LYS A 28 -1.83 -7.80 12.10
N GLN A 29 -1.84 -8.21 10.86
CA GLN A 29 -3.06 -8.25 10.06
C GLN A 29 -3.18 -9.51 9.22
N LYS A 30 -4.41 -9.89 8.93
CA LYS A 30 -4.75 -10.97 8.02
C LYS A 30 -5.21 -10.36 6.71
N LYS A 31 -4.63 -10.81 5.60
CA LYS A 31 -5.12 -10.55 4.24
C LYS A 31 -5.73 -11.84 3.71
N HIS A 32 -6.97 -11.76 3.22
CA HIS A 32 -7.64 -12.83 2.52
C HIS A 32 -7.85 -12.41 1.07
N THR A 33 -7.51 -13.28 0.14
CA THR A 33 -7.88 -13.16 -1.27
C THR A 33 -8.74 -14.35 -1.61
N GLY A 34 -9.98 -14.11 -2.05
CA GLY A 34 -10.87 -15.16 -2.52
C GLY A 34 -10.35 -15.81 -3.80
N ALA A 35 -10.88 -16.98 -4.15
CA ALA A 35 -10.53 -17.63 -5.41
C ALA A 35 -10.98 -16.76 -6.60
N PHE A 36 -10.16 -16.67 -7.65
CA PHE A 36 -10.49 -15.94 -8.86
C PHE A 36 -9.85 -16.58 -10.09
N LYS A 37 -10.39 -16.30 -11.27
CA LYS A 37 -9.79 -16.71 -12.54
C LYS A 37 -9.21 -15.50 -13.24
N ILE A 38 -7.98 -15.62 -13.73
CA ILE A 38 -7.36 -14.59 -14.58
C ILE A 38 -6.68 -15.29 -15.75
N MET A 39 -6.97 -14.84 -16.97
CA MET A 39 -6.36 -15.38 -18.20
C MET A 39 -6.42 -16.91 -18.32
N GLY A 40 -7.55 -17.52 -17.97
CA GLY A 40 -7.76 -18.97 -18.04
C GLY A 40 -7.05 -19.79 -16.95
N ARG A 41 -6.37 -19.14 -15.99
CA ARG A 41 -5.77 -19.80 -14.83
C ARG A 41 -6.59 -19.52 -13.59
N GLU A 42 -6.94 -20.58 -12.88
CA GLU A 42 -7.54 -20.46 -11.55
C GLU A 42 -6.46 -20.12 -10.52
N GLN A 43 -6.79 -19.20 -9.63
CA GLN A 43 -6.03 -18.90 -8.43
C GLN A 43 -6.88 -19.30 -7.23
N PRO A 44 -6.41 -20.23 -6.38
CA PRO A 44 -7.16 -20.62 -5.19
C PRO A 44 -7.21 -19.46 -4.19
N ALA A 45 -8.19 -19.52 -3.29
CA ALA A 45 -8.24 -18.59 -2.18
C ALA A 45 -6.98 -18.73 -1.31
N LYS A 46 -6.50 -17.62 -0.77
CA LYS A 46 -5.29 -17.58 0.04
C LYS A 46 -5.44 -16.62 1.21
N ASP A 47 -4.99 -17.08 2.37
CA ASP A 47 -4.79 -16.26 3.55
C ASP A 47 -3.30 -15.97 3.72
N VAL A 48 -2.98 -14.73 4.09
CA VAL A 48 -1.62 -14.29 4.40
C VAL A 48 -1.67 -13.50 5.71
N ILE A 49 -0.81 -13.87 6.66
CA ILE A 49 -0.54 -13.05 7.82
C ILE A 49 0.61 -12.11 7.47
N GLU A 50 0.40 -10.83 7.72
CA GLU A 50 1.40 -9.79 7.55
C GLU A 50 1.67 -9.13 8.91
N THR A 51 2.94 -8.89 9.17
CA THR A 51 3.40 -8.15 10.34
C THR A 51 4.09 -6.87 9.90
N ILE A 52 3.75 -5.77 10.54
CA ILE A 52 4.27 -4.45 10.19
C ILE A 52 4.90 -3.82 11.43
N TRP A 53 6.14 -3.36 11.28
CA TRP A 53 6.78 -2.46 12.21
C TRP A 53 6.82 -1.05 11.64
N ILE A 54 6.34 -0.08 12.41
CA ILE A 54 6.31 1.33 12.05
C ILE A 54 7.08 2.09 13.13
N THR A 55 8.04 2.89 12.71
CA THR A 55 8.79 3.82 13.57
C THR A 55 8.63 5.23 12.99
N LYS A 56 9.27 6.23 13.59
CA LYS A 56 9.22 7.61 13.12
C LYS A 56 9.67 7.78 11.66
N ASP A 57 10.66 7.01 11.19
CA ASP A 57 11.29 7.19 9.89
C ASP A 57 11.43 5.91 9.06
N LYS A 58 10.99 4.75 9.61
CA LYS A 58 11.13 3.44 8.98
C LYS A 58 9.85 2.64 9.09
N VAL A 59 9.54 1.90 8.02
CA VAL A 59 8.46 0.92 8.01
C VAL A 59 9.00 -0.38 7.46
N ARG A 60 8.66 -1.50 8.10
CA ARG A 60 8.90 -2.84 7.55
C ARG A 60 7.61 -3.61 7.55
N SER A 61 7.29 -4.26 6.44
CA SER A 61 6.18 -5.20 6.32
C SER A 61 6.74 -6.56 5.92
N ASP A 62 6.39 -7.61 6.65
CA ASP A 62 6.82 -8.98 6.39
C ASP A 62 5.61 -9.89 6.19
N ASN A 63 5.70 -10.78 5.21
CA ASN A 63 4.88 -11.97 5.12
C ASN A 63 5.75 -13.18 4.71
N GLU A 64 5.13 -14.35 4.53
CA GLU A 64 5.86 -15.60 4.23
C GLU A 64 6.74 -15.51 2.96
N ASN A 65 6.32 -14.75 1.95
CA ASN A 65 6.96 -14.77 0.62
C ASN A 65 7.78 -13.51 0.35
N ARG A 66 7.37 -12.37 0.92
CA ARG A 66 7.93 -11.06 0.58
C ARG A 66 8.01 -10.18 1.80
N SER A 67 9.00 -9.31 1.77
CA SER A 67 9.16 -8.25 2.75
C SER A 67 9.39 -6.92 2.05
N TYR A 68 9.00 -5.84 2.72
CA TYR A 68 9.19 -4.47 2.25
C TYR A 68 9.84 -3.67 3.37
N ILE A 69 10.86 -2.88 3.05
CA ILE A 69 11.50 -1.97 4.00
C ILE A 69 11.51 -0.57 3.41
N LEU A 70 10.86 0.37 4.07
CA LEU A 70 10.85 1.78 3.74
C LEU A 70 11.74 2.52 4.73
N LEU A 71 12.74 3.24 4.22
CA LEU A 71 13.61 4.13 4.99
C LEU A 71 13.40 5.56 4.49
N LEU A 72 12.61 6.36 5.21
CA LEU A 72 12.23 7.70 4.77
C LEU A 72 13.40 8.68 4.77
N ASN A 73 14.24 8.63 5.81
CA ASN A 73 15.44 9.47 5.91
C ASN A 73 16.42 9.21 4.76
N GLU A 74 16.52 7.96 4.30
CA GLU A 74 17.35 7.59 3.16
C GLU A 74 16.64 7.73 1.80
N LYS A 75 15.32 7.97 1.82
CA LYS A 75 14.46 7.93 0.62
C LYS A 75 14.64 6.65 -0.18
N LYS A 76 14.63 5.49 0.49
CA LYS A 76 14.78 4.17 -0.15
C LYS A 76 13.64 3.25 0.24
N MET A 77 13.19 2.45 -0.71
CA MET A 77 12.29 1.33 -0.49
C MET A 77 12.93 0.05 -1.00
N TYR A 78 13.05 -0.95 -0.13
CA TYR A 78 13.57 -2.26 -0.44
C TYR A 78 12.41 -3.23 -0.64
N PHE A 79 12.50 -4.01 -1.71
CA PHE A 79 11.57 -5.09 -2.02
C PHE A 79 12.35 -6.40 -1.90
N LEU A 80 11.95 -7.25 -0.96
CA LEU A 80 12.64 -8.50 -0.64
C LEU A 80 11.78 -9.67 -1.10
N ASP A 81 12.38 -10.58 -1.86
CA ASP A 81 11.84 -11.90 -2.19
C ASP A 81 12.45 -12.92 -1.24
N ASN A 82 11.65 -13.40 -0.28
CA ASN A 82 12.13 -14.30 0.77
C ASN A 82 12.42 -15.71 0.24
N ALA A 83 11.78 -16.12 -0.87
CA ALA A 83 12.00 -17.42 -1.49
C ALA A 83 13.30 -17.44 -2.30
N ARG A 84 13.57 -16.36 -3.05
CA ARG A 84 14.79 -16.23 -3.86
C ARG A 84 15.99 -15.71 -3.07
N LYS A 85 15.76 -15.13 -1.89
CA LYS A 85 16.75 -14.36 -1.13
C LYS A 85 17.37 -13.28 -2.00
N THR A 86 16.51 -12.55 -2.72
CA THR A 86 16.93 -11.40 -3.53
C THR A 86 16.22 -10.15 -3.07
N TYR A 87 16.82 -9.00 -3.37
CA TYR A 87 16.17 -7.72 -3.13
C TYR A 87 16.45 -6.71 -4.24
N THR A 88 15.51 -5.79 -4.41
CA THR A 88 15.64 -4.62 -5.28
C THR A 88 15.46 -3.37 -4.43
N VAL A 89 16.16 -2.28 -4.79
CA VAL A 89 16.06 -0.99 -4.11
C VAL A 89 15.47 0.03 -5.06
N ILE A 90 14.38 0.65 -4.65
CA ILE A 90 13.76 1.77 -5.36
C ILE A 90 14.08 3.06 -4.59
N PRO A 91 14.81 4.01 -5.18
CA PRO A 91 14.94 5.34 -4.61
C PRO A 91 13.60 6.07 -4.71
N LEU A 92 13.17 6.68 -3.62
CA LEU A 92 11.94 7.48 -3.52
C LEU A 92 12.17 8.95 -3.92
N ASP A 93 13.40 9.30 -4.26
CA ASP A 93 13.74 10.59 -4.88
C ASP A 93 13.26 10.60 -6.34
N LEU A 94 11.95 10.85 -6.48
CA LEU A 94 11.27 10.94 -7.77
C LEU A 94 11.80 12.10 -8.62
N ASP A 95 12.47 13.11 -8.04
CA ASP A 95 13.08 14.20 -8.81
C ASP A 95 14.30 13.71 -9.60
N LYS A 96 15.10 12.81 -9.05
CA LYS A 96 16.20 12.17 -9.78
C LYS A 96 15.66 11.23 -10.87
N ILE A 97 14.59 10.51 -10.60
CA ILE A 97 13.95 9.61 -11.58
C ILE A 97 13.32 10.41 -12.73
N SER A 98 12.65 11.52 -12.42
CA SER A 98 12.05 12.44 -13.40
C SER A 98 13.13 13.16 -14.24
N LYS A 99 14.22 13.61 -13.62
CA LYS A 99 15.38 14.20 -14.32
C LYS A 99 16.12 13.18 -15.19
N ALA A 100 16.30 11.94 -14.74
CA ALA A 100 16.86 10.87 -15.57
C ALA A 100 15.95 10.51 -16.76
N ALA A 101 14.63 10.53 -16.57
CA ALA A 101 13.65 10.28 -17.64
C ALA A 101 13.59 11.41 -18.68
N THR A 102 13.87 12.66 -18.28
CA THR A 102 13.84 13.85 -19.15
C THR A 102 15.18 14.18 -19.80
N LYS A 103 16.32 13.76 -19.24
CA LYS A 103 17.66 14.05 -19.80
C LYS A 103 18.14 13.07 -20.89
N GLY A 104 17.33 12.11 -21.30
CA GLY A 104 17.71 11.20 -22.40
C GLY A 104 18.92 10.31 -22.10
N GLU A 105 19.30 10.18 -20.82
CA GLU A 105 20.19 9.11 -20.41
C GLU A 105 19.45 7.78 -20.61
N LYS A 106 20.16 6.76 -21.11
CA LYS A 106 19.62 5.46 -21.47
C LYS A 106 19.13 4.70 -20.23
N VAL A 107 17.99 5.10 -19.69
CA VAL A 107 17.12 4.26 -18.88
C VAL A 107 16.55 3.23 -19.84
N ASP A 108 16.72 1.94 -19.50
CA ASP A 108 16.28 0.82 -20.32
C ASP A 108 14.81 1.03 -20.77
N SER A 109 14.56 0.88 -22.08
CA SER A 109 13.33 1.36 -22.73
C SER A 109 12.06 0.76 -22.12
N ASP A 110 12.19 -0.45 -21.59
CA ASP A 110 11.09 -1.22 -21.02
C ASP A 110 10.68 -0.74 -19.62
N GLU A 111 11.62 -0.28 -18.79
CA GLU A 111 11.32 0.25 -17.46
C GLU A 111 10.73 1.65 -17.54
N LYS A 112 11.25 2.48 -18.45
CA LYS A 112 10.71 3.81 -18.75
C LYS A 112 9.26 3.72 -19.23
N GLN A 113 8.96 2.78 -20.13
CA GLN A 113 7.62 2.60 -20.66
C GLN A 113 6.65 2.13 -19.57
N LYS A 114 7.02 1.14 -18.76
CA LYS A 114 6.20 0.66 -17.63
C LYS A 114 5.92 1.75 -16.60
N PHE A 115 6.91 2.60 -16.31
CA PHE A 115 6.74 3.73 -15.40
C PHE A 115 5.82 4.81 -15.98
N MET A 116 5.99 5.15 -17.26
CA MET A 116 5.12 6.11 -17.96
C MET A 116 3.68 5.62 -18.05
N ASP A 117 3.48 4.32 -18.27
CA ASP A 117 2.14 3.71 -18.30
C ASP A 117 1.52 3.67 -16.89
N PHE A 118 2.29 3.37 -15.85
CA PHE A 118 1.85 3.48 -14.46
C PHE A 118 1.43 4.92 -14.10
N ALA A 119 2.25 5.91 -14.44
CA ALA A 119 1.96 7.32 -14.20
C ALA A 119 0.72 7.81 -14.99
N LYS A 120 0.57 7.41 -16.26
CA LYS A 120 -0.61 7.73 -17.06
C LYS A 120 -1.89 7.09 -16.51
N ASN A 121 -1.82 5.87 -16.02
CA ASN A 121 -2.96 5.17 -15.44
C ASN A 121 -3.37 5.78 -14.08
N MET A 122 -2.41 6.26 -13.30
CA MET A 122 -2.66 7.02 -12.06
C MET A 122 -3.42 8.32 -12.33
N MET A 123 -3.09 9.06 -13.40
CA MET A 123 -3.73 10.35 -13.75
C MET A 123 -5.24 10.28 -14.04
N LYS A 124 -5.82 9.09 -14.20
CA LYS A 124 -7.25 8.91 -14.55
C LYS A 124 -8.07 8.27 -13.44
N ILE A 125 -7.53 8.18 -12.23
CA ILE A 125 -8.22 7.57 -11.10
C ILE A 125 -9.14 8.63 -10.47
N LYS A 126 -10.42 8.28 -10.31
CA LYS A 126 -11.37 9.07 -9.51
C LYS A 126 -11.73 8.29 -8.25
N ILE A 127 -11.58 8.93 -7.11
CA ILE A 127 -11.86 8.33 -5.80
C ILE A 127 -13.06 9.06 -5.20
N SER A 128 -13.94 8.31 -4.54
CA SER A 128 -14.99 8.87 -3.69
C SER A 128 -15.12 8.04 -2.42
N VAL A 129 -15.38 8.72 -1.30
CA VAL A 129 -15.66 8.10 -0.02
C VAL A 129 -16.98 8.65 0.52
N VAL A 130 -17.86 7.73 0.92
CA VAL A 130 -19.17 8.05 1.50
C VAL A 130 -19.30 7.37 2.87
N PRO A 131 -19.50 8.12 3.97
CA PRO A 131 -19.86 7.54 5.26
C PRO A 131 -21.27 6.95 5.17
N THR A 132 -21.50 5.77 5.74
CA THR A 132 -22.84 5.13 5.66
C THR A 132 -23.70 5.37 6.90
N GLY A 133 -23.10 5.88 7.99
CA GLY A 133 -23.76 6.00 9.29
C GLY A 133 -23.80 4.70 10.09
N GLU A 134 -23.49 3.56 9.47
CA GLU A 134 -23.45 2.26 10.16
C GLU A 134 -22.29 2.19 11.15
N SER A 135 -22.53 1.49 12.26
CA SER A 135 -21.52 1.19 13.26
C SER A 135 -21.50 -0.28 13.64
N LYS A 136 -20.31 -0.80 13.91
CA LYS A 136 -20.10 -2.19 14.32
C LYS A 136 -18.88 -2.25 15.22
N LYS A 137 -18.92 -3.12 16.24
CA LYS A 137 -17.73 -3.47 17.01
C LYS A 137 -16.96 -4.58 16.29
N ILE A 138 -15.69 -4.34 16.02
CA ILE A 138 -14.79 -5.33 15.41
C ILE A 138 -13.67 -5.57 16.42
N ARG A 139 -13.63 -6.77 16.99
CA ARG A 139 -12.76 -7.09 18.15
C ARG A 139 -13.02 -6.10 19.29
N ASN A 140 -12.00 -5.33 19.65
CA ASN A 140 -12.06 -4.35 20.75
C ASN A 140 -12.35 -2.93 20.26
N TRP A 141 -12.57 -2.72 18.96
CA TRP A 141 -12.68 -1.40 18.36
C TRP A 141 -14.10 -1.08 17.89
N ASN A 142 -14.58 0.11 18.26
CA ASN A 142 -15.81 0.69 17.76
C ASN A 142 -15.55 1.29 16.39
N CYS A 143 -16.27 0.79 15.38
CA CYS A 143 -16.00 1.14 13.99
C CYS A 143 -17.20 1.83 13.34
N LYS A 144 -16.91 2.75 12.42
CA LYS A 144 -17.86 3.33 11.48
C LYS A 144 -17.58 2.83 10.08
N LYS A 145 -18.64 2.58 9.31
CA LYS A 145 -18.52 2.11 7.93
C LYS A 145 -18.45 3.27 6.95
N TYR A 146 -17.54 3.12 6.00
CA TYR A 146 -17.37 3.96 4.83
C TYR A 146 -17.39 3.09 3.58
N ILE A 147 -17.91 3.63 2.50
CA ILE A 147 -17.79 3.05 1.17
C ILE A 147 -16.83 3.91 0.39
N GLN A 148 -15.71 3.32 -0.01
CA GLN A 148 -14.82 3.90 -0.99
C GLN A 148 -15.14 3.30 -2.37
N THR A 149 -15.21 4.16 -3.38
CA THR A 149 -15.29 3.75 -4.79
C THR A 149 -14.11 4.36 -5.52
N ILE A 150 -13.35 3.51 -6.20
CA ILE A 150 -12.23 3.89 -7.06
C ILE A 150 -12.63 3.57 -8.49
N GLU A 151 -12.82 4.58 -9.32
CA GLU A 151 -13.07 4.43 -10.75
C GLU A 151 -11.73 4.46 -11.47
N THR A 152 -11.46 3.39 -12.23
CA THR A 152 -10.28 3.26 -13.08
C THR A 152 -10.71 2.89 -14.49
N GLN A 153 -9.80 3.00 -15.47
CA GLN A 153 -10.09 2.53 -16.84
C GLN A 153 -10.38 1.03 -16.93
N MET A 154 -9.95 0.23 -15.94
CA MET A 154 -10.22 -1.21 -15.87
C MET A 154 -11.58 -1.54 -15.23
N GLY A 155 -12.32 -0.53 -14.76
CA GLY A 155 -13.61 -0.67 -14.08
C GLY A 155 -13.60 -0.14 -12.64
N PRO A 156 -14.78 -0.06 -12.01
CA PRO A 156 -14.89 0.40 -10.63
C PRO A 156 -14.44 -0.68 -9.65
N THR A 157 -13.70 -0.26 -8.64
CA THR A 157 -13.42 -1.03 -7.43
C THR A 157 -14.23 -0.44 -6.28
N ARG A 158 -14.94 -1.29 -5.55
CA ARG A 158 -15.69 -0.89 -4.36
C ARG A 158 -15.05 -1.49 -3.13
N THR A 159 -14.76 -0.66 -2.14
CA THR A 159 -14.17 -1.06 -0.88
C THR A 159 -15.10 -0.67 0.25
N GLU A 160 -15.56 -1.65 1.02
CA GLU A 160 -16.15 -1.41 2.33
C GLU A 160 -15.04 -1.24 3.35
N ILE A 161 -15.07 -0.14 4.10
CA ILE A 161 -14.05 0.22 5.07
C ILE A 161 -14.71 0.40 6.42
N TRP A 162 -14.29 -0.38 7.40
CA TRP A 162 -14.62 -0.18 8.80
C TRP A 162 -13.43 0.45 9.48
N ALA A 163 -13.57 1.72 9.87
CA ALA A 163 -12.52 2.47 10.52
C ALA A 163 -12.89 2.81 11.97
N SER A 164 -11.89 2.82 12.85
CA SER A 164 -12.04 3.09 14.28
C SER A 164 -11.18 4.27 14.72
N GLU A 165 -11.79 5.21 15.42
CA GLU A 165 -11.11 6.32 16.10
C GLU A 165 -10.55 5.91 17.47
N ASP A 166 -10.86 4.69 17.96
CA ASP A 166 -10.27 4.13 19.18
C ASP A 166 -8.76 3.89 19.03
N ILE A 167 -8.29 3.90 17.77
CA ILE A 167 -6.89 3.79 17.44
C ILE A 167 -6.39 5.13 16.86
N HIS A 168 -5.43 5.72 17.54
CA HIS A 168 -4.84 7.00 17.17
C HIS A 168 -3.91 6.82 15.95
N ILE A 169 -3.83 7.82 15.05
CA ILE A 169 -2.98 7.87 13.81
C ILE A 169 -1.94 8.99 13.82
N ASP A 170 -0.63 8.69 13.61
CA ASP A 170 0.44 9.70 13.46
C ASP A 170 0.38 10.29 12.07
N TYR A 171 -0.17 11.51 12.02
CA TYR A 171 -0.35 12.25 10.81
C TYR A 171 0.98 12.79 10.26
N ASP A 172 2.07 12.87 11.05
CA ASP A 172 3.34 13.40 10.58
C ASP A 172 4.02 12.47 9.59
N LEU A 173 3.96 11.15 9.84
CA LEU A 173 4.50 10.15 8.92
C LEU A 173 3.70 10.10 7.60
N TYR A 174 2.37 10.20 7.71
CA TYR A 174 1.48 10.30 6.56
C TYR A 174 1.78 11.56 5.74
N ASN A 175 1.92 12.70 6.42
CA ASN A 175 2.20 13.98 5.80
C ASN A 175 3.57 13.99 5.13
N GLN A 176 4.59 13.36 5.73
CA GLN A 176 5.92 13.21 5.13
C GLN A 176 5.87 12.38 3.84
N PHE A 177 5.18 11.24 3.86
CA PHE A 177 5.01 10.39 2.67
C PHE A 177 4.22 11.11 1.57
N SER A 178 3.11 11.75 1.95
CA SER A 178 2.28 12.53 1.03
C SER A 178 3.06 13.69 0.42
N SER A 179 3.84 14.43 1.22
CA SER A 179 4.67 15.54 0.76
C SER A 179 5.77 15.08 -0.21
N ALA A 180 6.38 13.91 0.03
CA ALA A 180 7.37 13.34 -0.88
C ALA A 180 6.76 12.98 -2.25
N LEU A 181 5.52 12.50 -2.29
CA LEU A 181 4.80 12.20 -3.53
C LEU A 181 4.28 13.46 -4.25
N MET A 182 3.85 14.48 -3.50
CA MET A 182 3.33 15.75 -4.04
C MET A 182 4.35 16.60 -4.78
N ALA A 183 5.64 16.41 -4.49
CA ALA A 183 6.69 17.30 -4.96
C ALA A 183 6.91 17.28 -6.48
N THR A 184 6.34 16.32 -7.22
CA THR A 184 6.97 15.92 -8.48
C THR A 184 6.27 16.22 -9.80
N GLN A 185 4.99 16.60 -9.90
CA GLN A 185 4.44 17.22 -11.14
C GLN A 185 3.15 18.06 -10.91
N PRO A 186 2.92 19.18 -11.63
CA PRO A 186 1.75 20.03 -11.47
C PRO A 186 0.40 19.32 -11.67
N GLY A 187 0.31 18.40 -12.64
CA GLY A 187 -0.91 17.62 -12.91
C GLY A 187 -1.23 16.58 -11.83
N MET A 188 -0.22 16.03 -11.16
CA MET A 188 -0.43 15.08 -10.05
C MET A 188 -0.84 15.77 -8.75
N LYS A 189 -0.43 17.03 -8.53
CA LYS A 189 -0.71 17.75 -7.28
C LYS A 189 -2.21 17.92 -7.01
N GLN A 190 -3.00 18.27 -8.04
CA GLN A 190 -4.45 18.45 -7.88
C GLN A 190 -5.15 17.11 -7.63
N MET A 191 -4.81 16.08 -8.40
CA MET A 191 -5.34 14.72 -8.20
C MET A 191 -5.01 14.18 -6.80
N LEU A 192 -3.77 14.35 -6.33
CA LEU A 192 -3.38 13.96 -4.96
C LEU A 192 -4.20 14.73 -3.93
N LYS A 193 -4.39 16.04 -4.11
CA LYS A 193 -5.22 16.89 -3.26
C LYS A 193 -6.66 16.36 -3.17
N ASP A 194 -7.28 16.04 -4.30
CA ASP A 194 -8.65 15.52 -4.35
C ASP A 194 -8.74 14.14 -3.71
N MET A 195 -7.78 13.26 -3.98
CA MET A 195 -7.67 11.96 -3.33
C MET A 195 -7.56 12.09 -1.80
N MET A 196 -6.69 12.97 -1.29
CA MET A 196 -6.59 13.15 0.16
C MET A 196 -7.86 13.76 0.75
N ALA A 197 -8.53 14.67 0.04
CA ALA A 197 -9.79 15.23 0.52
C ALA A 197 -10.85 14.13 0.71
N GLU A 198 -10.94 13.18 -0.21
CA GLU A 198 -11.81 12.02 -0.08
C GLU A 198 -11.36 11.07 1.04
N MET A 199 -10.06 10.76 1.12
CA MET A 199 -9.53 9.88 2.17
C MET A 199 -9.69 10.46 3.57
N LYS A 200 -9.60 11.79 3.74
CA LYS A 200 -9.86 12.48 5.01
C LYS A 200 -11.28 12.31 5.56
N LYS A 201 -12.24 11.88 4.72
CA LYS A 201 -13.60 11.55 5.19
C LYS A 201 -13.62 10.31 6.07
N ILE A 202 -12.67 9.38 5.88
CA ILE A 202 -12.49 8.22 6.72
C ILE A 202 -11.85 8.68 8.02
N LYS A 203 -12.59 8.59 9.12
CA LYS A 203 -12.07 8.94 10.44
C LYS A 203 -11.48 7.71 11.12
N GLY A 204 -10.30 7.88 11.70
CA GLY A 204 -9.58 6.81 12.38
C GLY A 204 -8.95 5.77 11.45
N VAL A 205 -8.56 4.65 12.04
CA VAL A 205 -7.81 3.55 11.41
C VAL A 205 -8.75 2.54 10.77
N PRO A 206 -8.60 2.22 9.48
CA PRO A 206 -9.23 1.04 8.88
C PRO A 206 -8.81 -0.25 9.59
N VAL A 207 -9.72 -0.88 10.33
CA VAL A 207 -9.47 -2.17 11.02
C VAL A 207 -9.98 -3.37 10.23
N LEU A 208 -10.94 -3.16 9.34
CA LEU A 208 -11.42 -4.16 8.39
C LEU A 208 -11.75 -3.47 7.08
N THR A 209 -11.15 -3.96 5.99
CA THR A 209 -11.54 -3.58 4.64
C THR A 209 -11.97 -4.81 3.86
N THR A 210 -12.97 -4.64 3.00
CA THR A 210 -13.39 -5.66 2.04
C THR A 210 -13.51 -5.02 0.69
N THR A 211 -12.66 -5.45 -0.24
CA THR A 211 -12.57 -4.92 -1.58
C THR A 211 -13.18 -5.89 -2.55
N ILE A 212 -14.01 -5.37 -3.45
CA ILE A 212 -14.58 -6.08 -4.58
C ILE A 212 -14.08 -5.39 -5.84
N THR A 213 -13.29 -6.11 -6.61
CA THR A 213 -12.79 -5.65 -7.90
C THR A 213 -13.39 -6.52 -8.99
N LYS A 214 -14.04 -5.89 -9.97
CA LYS A 214 -14.49 -6.56 -11.18
C LYS A 214 -13.37 -6.45 -12.22
N MET A 215 -12.80 -7.58 -12.63
CA MET A 215 -11.76 -7.64 -13.67
C MET A 215 -12.21 -8.60 -14.76
N MET A 216 -12.28 -8.13 -16.01
CA MET A 216 -12.51 -8.96 -17.20
C MET A 216 -13.66 -9.99 -17.06
N GLY A 217 -14.80 -9.57 -16.51
CA GLY A 217 -15.99 -10.42 -16.32
C GLY A 217 -15.95 -11.34 -15.09
N SER A 218 -14.89 -11.31 -14.28
CA SER A 218 -14.79 -12.03 -13.01
C SER A 218 -14.78 -11.07 -11.81
N GLU A 219 -15.36 -11.49 -10.69
CA GLU A 219 -15.32 -10.75 -9.43
C GLU A 219 -14.22 -11.34 -8.53
N MET A 220 -13.29 -10.49 -8.10
CA MET A 220 -12.31 -10.83 -7.08
C MET A 220 -12.68 -10.10 -5.80
N ARG A 221 -12.89 -10.86 -4.74
CA ARG A 221 -13.07 -10.34 -3.38
C ARG A 221 -11.79 -10.52 -2.59
N SER A 222 -11.36 -9.47 -1.91
CA SER A 222 -10.29 -9.53 -0.93
C SER A 222 -10.71 -8.82 0.34
N SER A 223 -10.10 -9.20 1.47
CA SER A 223 -10.28 -8.49 2.73
C SER A 223 -8.97 -8.36 3.48
N GLN A 224 -8.89 -7.34 4.32
CA GLN A 224 -7.80 -7.12 5.23
C GLN A 224 -8.38 -6.82 6.61
N GLU A 225 -7.93 -7.53 7.64
CA GLU A 225 -8.37 -7.36 9.01
C GLU A 225 -7.16 -7.18 9.93
N ILE A 226 -7.16 -6.10 10.70
CA ILE A 226 -6.20 -5.90 11.78
C ILE A 226 -6.54 -6.88 12.91
N LEU A 227 -5.55 -7.70 13.27
CA LEU A 227 -5.67 -8.66 14.36
C LEU A 227 -5.14 -8.09 15.67
N GLU A 228 -4.11 -7.26 15.59
CA GLU A 228 -3.34 -6.80 16.73
C GLU A 228 -2.64 -5.48 16.42
N VAL A 229 -2.62 -4.59 17.42
CA VAL A 229 -1.84 -3.35 17.41
C VAL A 229 -1.17 -3.23 18.77
N LYS A 230 0.15 -3.04 18.80
CA LYS A 230 0.94 -2.92 20.02
C LYS A 230 1.96 -1.80 19.90
N GLN A 231 2.21 -1.13 21.01
CA GLN A 231 3.36 -0.25 21.18
C GLN A 231 4.55 -1.08 21.69
N GLY A 232 5.75 -0.71 21.28
CA GLY A 232 6.98 -1.33 21.77
C GLY A 232 8.23 -0.70 21.14
N THR A 233 9.33 -1.43 21.23
CA THR A 233 10.56 -1.10 20.52
C THR A 233 10.73 -2.08 19.37
N ALA A 234 10.94 -1.56 18.17
CA ALA A 234 11.21 -2.37 17.00
C ALA A 234 12.50 -3.18 17.24
N PRO A 235 12.53 -4.48 16.91
CA PRO A 235 13.70 -5.31 17.15
C PRO A 235 14.95 -4.73 16.49
N SER A 236 16.09 -4.82 17.17
CA SER A 236 17.34 -4.34 16.61
C SER A 236 17.66 -5.05 15.29
N GLY A 237 18.05 -4.28 14.27
CA GLY A 237 18.36 -4.80 12.94
C GLY A 237 17.14 -5.17 12.09
N ILE A 238 15.90 -5.01 12.58
CA ILE A 238 14.69 -5.35 11.81
C ILE A 238 14.59 -4.54 10.51
N PHE A 239 15.19 -3.36 10.42
CA PHE A 239 15.17 -2.55 9.19
C PHE A 239 16.37 -2.79 8.26
N ALA A 240 17.25 -3.75 8.57
CA ALA A 240 18.33 -4.15 7.69
C ALA A 240 17.86 -5.24 6.71
N VAL A 241 18.39 -5.20 5.49
CA VAL A 241 18.29 -6.33 4.56
C VAL A 241 19.05 -7.52 5.15
N PRO A 242 18.48 -8.73 5.21
CA PRO A 242 19.18 -9.90 5.73
C PRO A 242 20.48 -10.17 4.94
N LYS A 243 21.53 -10.57 5.65
CA LYS A 243 22.88 -10.70 5.07
C LYS A 243 23.00 -11.75 3.95
N ASP A 244 22.09 -12.70 3.92
CA ASP A 244 22.06 -13.77 2.92
C ASP A 244 21.28 -13.39 1.64
N PHE A 245 20.75 -12.18 1.57
CA PHE A 245 20.05 -11.68 0.39
C PHE A 245 21.02 -11.04 -0.61
N LYS A 246 20.76 -11.25 -1.90
CA LYS A 246 21.53 -10.68 -3.01
C LYS A 246 20.74 -9.58 -3.71
N MET A 247 21.42 -8.51 -4.08
CA MET A 247 20.80 -7.50 -4.93
C MET A 247 20.54 -8.09 -6.32
N GLU A 248 19.34 -7.90 -6.85
CA GLU A 248 18.98 -8.22 -8.24
C GLU A 248 19.33 -7.06 -9.17
#